data_AF-A0A7V9VC64-F1
#
_entry.id   AF-A0A7V9VC64-F1
#
_cell.length_a   1.000
_cell.length_b   1.000
_cell.length_c   1.000
_cell.angle_alpha   90.00
_cell.angle_beta   90.00
_cell.angle_gamma   90.00
#
_symmetry.space_group_name_H-M   'P 1'
#
loop_
_entity.id
_entity.type
_entity.pdbx_description
1 polymer ?
#
loop_
_entity_poly.entity_id
_entity_poly.type
_entity_poly.pdbx_seq_one_letter_code
_entity_poly.pdbx_strand_id
1 'polypeptide(L)'
;METPRHGFCHGADMDPERVRQRWPGARFVARARIVTGGVGDLGDEAAAGDEVGLDRAWGILLAVAADEDMAGGEPVRVRTDDGRSFGATVLTTGDDLADPVETIRWARYWELSPAYVVALATAHGQPGVIEEG
;
A
#
# COMPACT_ATOMS: atom_id res chain seq x y z
N MET A 1 -7.30 -26.84 5.40
CA MET A 1 -7.14 -25.43 5.79
C MET A 1 -6.82 -24.68 4.52
N GLU A 2 -7.72 -23.82 4.08
CA GLU A 2 -7.47 -22.99 2.89
C GLU A 2 -6.44 -21.92 3.26
N THR A 3 -5.46 -21.71 2.39
CA THR A 3 -4.41 -20.72 2.61
C THR A 3 -5.00 -19.32 2.43
N PRO A 4 -4.83 -18.40 3.39
CA PRO A 4 -5.30 -17.03 3.23
C PRO A 4 -4.65 -16.36 2.02
N ARG A 5 -5.41 -15.51 1.33
CA ARG A 5 -4.93 -14.70 0.23
C ARG A 5 -4.44 -13.36 0.78
N HIS A 6 -3.59 -12.67 0.02
CA HIS A 6 -3.04 -11.39 0.46
C HIS A 6 -3.63 -10.24 -0.34
N GLY A 7 -4.19 -9.26 0.37
CA GLY A 7 -4.70 -8.01 -0.20
C GLY A 7 -3.76 -6.85 0.10
N PHE A 8 -3.65 -5.90 -0.82
CA PHE A 8 -2.82 -4.70 -0.66
C PHE A 8 -3.68 -3.43 -0.77
N CYS A 9 -3.63 -2.61 0.28
CA CYS A 9 -4.35 -1.33 0.37
C CYS A 9 -3.34 -0.17 0.43
N HIS A 10 -3.52 0.87 -0.40
CA HIS A 10 -2.61 2.01 -0.51
C HIS A 10 -3.31 3.38 -0.67
N GLY A 11 -4.62 3.45 -0.42
CA GLY A 11 -5.44 4.65 -0.47
C GLY A 11 -6.15 4.93 0.86
N ALA A 12 -7.30 5.59 0.79
CA ALA A 12 -8.20 5.80 1.92
C ALA A 12 -8.79 4.49 2.49
N ASP A 13 -8.74 3.41 1.72
CA ASP A 13 -9.07 2.05 2.14
C ASP A 13 -8.10 1.47 3.19
N MET A 14 -6.99 2.16 3.48
CA MET A 14 -6.14 1.84 4.63
C MET A 14 -6.83 2.11 5.98
N ASP A 15 -7.98 2.79 6.01
CA ASP A 15 -8.80 2.96 7.21
C ASP A 15 -9.17 1.61 7.86
N PRO A 16 -8.76 1.33 9.12
CA PRO A 16 -9.13 0.11 9.82
C PRO A 16 -10.64 -0.16 9.90
N GLU A 17 -11.47 0.89 9.93
CA GLU A 17 -12.93 0.75 9.95
C GLU A 17 -13.46 0.30 8.59
N ARG A 18 -12.98 0.89 7.49
CA ARG A 18 -13.35 0.46 6.12
C ARG A 18 -12.88 -0.96 5.83
N VAL A 19 -11.65 -1.31 6.21
CA VAL A 19 -11.12 -2.68 6.08
C VAL A 19 -12.02 -3.67 6.80
N ARG A 20 -12.41 -3.39 8.05
CA ARG A 20 -13.27 -4.29 8.83
C ARG A 20 -14.69 -4.40 8.27
N GLN A 21 -15.20 -3.34 7.67
CA GLN A 21 -16.53 -3.37 7.03
C GLN A 21 -16.51 -4.17 5.73
N ARG A 22 -15.45 -4.02 4.92
CA ARG A 22 -15.35 -4.66 3.60
C ARG A 22 -14.82 -6.09 3.66
N TRP A 23 -13.91 -6.37 4.59
CA TRP A 23 -13.31 -7.67 4.85
C TRP A 23 -13.24 -7.94 6.36
N PRO A 24 -14.35 -8.36 7.00
CA PRO A 24 -14.43 -8.53 8.46
C PRO A 24 -13.41 -9.52 9.03
N GLY A 25 -13.00 -10.51 8.22
CA GLY A 25 -11.99 -11.50 8.58
C GLY A 25 -10.54 -11.06 8.29
N ALA A 26 -10.32 -9.90 7.67
CA ALA A 26 -8.99 -9.47 7.29
C ALA A 26 -8.09 -9.20 8.50
N ARG A 27 -6.84 -9.59 8.38
CA ARG A 27 -5.81 -9.37 9.40
C ARG A 27 -4.65 -8.60 8.81
N PHE A 28 -4.22 -7.56 9.52
CA PHE A 28 -2.98 -6.88 9.18
C PHE A 28 -1.80 -7.86 9.24
N VAL A 29 -1.01 -7.90 8.18
CA VAL A 29 0.20 -8.72 8.07
C VAL A 29 1.44 -7.87 8.30
N ALA A 30 1.59 -6.81 7.52
CA ALA A 30 2.75 -5.92 7.55
C ALA A 30 2.49 -4.65 6.72
N ARG A 31 3.35 -3.66 6.91
CA ARG A 31 3.50 -2.56 5.94
C ARG A 31 4.29 -3.09 4.76
N ALA A 32 3.91 -2.72 3.55
CA ALA A 32 4.58 -3.20 2.36
C ALA A 32 4.66 -2.14 1.29
N ARG A 33 5.61 -2.31 0.38
CA ARG A 33 5.71 -1.55 -0.86
C ARG A 33 5.52 -2.46 -2.05
N ILE A 34 4.93 -1.94 -3.12
CA ILE A 34 4.95 -2.62 -4.40
C ILE A 34 6.41 -2.74 -4.87
N VAL A 35 6.76 -3.93 -5.36
CA VAL A 35 8.03 -4.25 -6.00
C VAL A 35 7.68 -4.97 -7.29
N THR A 36 7.32 -4.23 -8.33
CA THR A 36 7.09 -4.82 -9.64
C THR A 36 8.40 -5.47 -10.13
N GLY A 37 8.36 -6.78 -10.35
CA GLY A 37 9.51 -7.57 -10.77
C GLY A 37 9.12 -9.04 -10.92
N GLY A 38 8.96 -9.47 -12.17
CA GLY A 38 8.80 -10.87 -12.55
C GLY A 38 9.97 -11.71 -12.04
N VAL A 39 9.74 -12.99 -11.81
CA VAL A 39 10.77 -13.95 -11.36
C VAL A 39 11.91 -13.97 -12.39
N GLY A 40 13.00 -13.24 -12.14
CA GLY A 40 14.17 -13.23 -13.01
C GLY A 40 15.09 -12.01 -12.93
N ASP A 41 14.59 -10.84 -12.48
CA ASP A 41 15.38 -9.60 -12.53
C ASP A 41 15.60 -9.05 -11.12
N LEU A 42 16.71 -9.45 -10.50
CA LEU A 42 17.34 -8.70 -9.41
C LEU A 42 18.26 -7.66 -10.06
N GLY A 43 17.65 -6.70 -10.76
CA GLY A 43 18.27 -5.46 -11.17
C GLY A 43 18.25 -4.49 -9.99
N ASP A 44 19.42 -4.32 -9.40
CA ASP A 44 19.75 -3.28 -8.43
C ASP A 44 19.49 -1.90 -9.06
N GLU A 45 18.44 -1.18 -8.66
CA GLU A 45 18.37 0.26 -8.92
C GLU A 45 17.46 0.95 -7.90
N ALA A 46 18.07 1.30 -6.77
CA ALA A 46 17.72 2.53 -6.09
C ALA A 46 18.15 3.70 -6.99
N ALA A 47 17.26 4.24 -7.82
CA ALA A 47 17.52 5.48 -8.54
C ALA A 47 16.24 6.35 -8.67
N ALA A 48 16.34 7.49 -7.99
CA ALA A 48 15.80 8.83 -8.25
C ALA A 48 14.69 9.04 -9.28
N GLY A 49 13.69 9.83 -8.85
CA GLY A 49 13.03 10.81 -9.72
C GLY A 49 11.73 10.34 -10.39
N ASP A 50 10.75 11.24 -10.33
CA ASP A 50 9.53 11.33 -11.14
C ASP A 50 8.41 10.29 -10.96
N GLU A 51 7.26 10.85 -10.57
CA GLU A 51 5.91 10.28 -10.48
C GLU A 51 5.71 9.15 -9.46
N VAL A 52 4.76 9.36 -8.53
CA VAL A 52 4.30 8.33 -7.58
C VAL A 52 3.45 7.32 -8.37
N GLY A 53 4.09 6.57 -9.25
CA GLY A 53 3.50 5.43 -9.94
C GLY A 53 3.22 4.28 -8.97
N LEU A 54 2.30 3.40 -9.35
CA LEU A 54 1.94 2.21 -8.57
C LEU A 54 3.16 1.32 -8.26
N ASP A 55 4.21 1.37 -9.06
CA ASP A 55 5.48 0.64 -8.89
C ASP A 55 6.26 1.03 -7.62
N ARG A 56 5.88 2.11 -6.93
CA ARG A 56 6.52 2.58 -5.69
C ARG A 56 5.55 2.83 -4.53
N ALA A 57 4.28 2.46 -4.69
CA ALA A 57 3.28 2.70 -3.65
C ALA A 57 3.60 1.90 -2.38
N TRP A 58 3.57 2.59 -1.23
CA TRP A 58 3.53 1.96 0.09
C TRP A 58 2.10 1.83 0.56
N GLY A 59 1.85 0.81 1.35
CA GLY A 59 0.53 0.52 1.89
C GLY A 59 0.58 -0.57 2.95
N ILE A 60 -0.57 -1.16 3.22
CA ILE A 60 -0.72 -2.26 4.16
C ILE A 60 -1.01 -3.56 3.42
N LEU A 61 -0.41 -4.63 3.90
CA LEU A 61 -0.67 -5.99 3.48
C LEU A 61 -1.65 -6.64 4.45
N LEU A 62 -2.72 -7.19 3.92
CA LEU A 62 -3.77 -7.87 4.67
C LEU A 62 -3.79 -9.36 4.30
N ALA A 63 -3.95 -10.23 5.29
CA ALA A 63 -4.36 -11.61 5.09
C ALA A 63 -5.89 -11.63 5.07
N VAL A 64 -6.45 -12.01 3.93
CA VAL A 64 -7.88 -12.04 3.65
C VAL A 64 -8.31 -13.50 3.49
N ALA A 65 -9.48 -13.85 4.02
CA ALA A 65 -9.98 -15.22 3.95
C ALA A 65 -10.21 -15.65 2.49
N ALA A 66 -10.15 -16.96 2.23
CA ALA A 66 -10.22 -17.50 0.88
C ALA A 66 -11.61 -17.31 0.22
N ASP A 67 -12.66 -17.17 1.05
CA ASP A 67 -14.05 -17.00 0.67
C ASP A 67 -14.50 -15.54 0.52
N GLU A 68 -13.70 -14.58 0.99
CA GLU A 68 -14.00 -13.15 0.88
C GLU A 68 -13.79 -12.62 -0.55
N ASP A 69 -14.54 -11.61 -0.98
CA ASP A 69 -14.40 -11.11 -2.35
C ASP A 69 -13.18 -10.19 -2.48
N MET A 70 -12.26 -10.56 -3.40
CA MET A 70 -11.11 -9.76 -3.83
C MET A 70 -11.09 -9.58 -5.36
N ALA A 71 -12.21 -9.86 -6.03
CA ALA A 71 -12.34 -9.84 -7.47
C ALA A 71 -12.17 -8.41 -8.02
N GLY A 72 -11.59 -8.33 -9.22
CA GLY A 72 -11.38 -7.07 -9.92
C GLY A 72 -10.09 -6.32 -9.56
N GLY A 73 -9.35 -6.77 -8.54
CA GLY A 73 -8.05 -6.21 -8.19
C GLY A 73 -6.91 -6.70 -9.08
N GLU A 74 -5.91 -5.85 -9.29
CA GLU A 74 -4.71 -6.20 -10.07
C GLU A 74 -3.73 -7.03 -9.23
N PRO A 75 -3.18 -8.15 -9.73
CA PRO A 75 -2.15 -8.91 -9.01
C PRO A 75 -0.82 -8.15 -9.00
N VAL A 76 -0.25 -7.99 -7.81
CA VAL A 76 1.03 -7.32 -7.58
C VAL A 76 1.96 -8.17 -6.74
N ARG A 77 3.26 -7.86 -6.80
CA ARG A 77 4.24 -8.35 -5.84
C ARG A 77 4.59 -7.21 -4.90
N VAL A 78 4.57 -7.51 -3.60
CA VAL A 78 4.91 -6.55 -2.56
C VAL A 78 6.07 -7.07 -1.73
N ARG A 79 6.87 -6.15 -1.20
CA ARG A 79 7.90 -6.42 -0.20
C ARG A 79 7.54 -5.70 1.09
N THR A 80 7.47 -6.45 2.18
CA THR A 80 7.19 -5.93 3.51
C THR A 80 8.38 -5.14 4.05
N ASP A 81 8.13 -4.32 5.07
CA ASP A 81 9.13 -3.56 5.80
C ASP A 81 10.20 -4.45 6.48
N ASP A 82 9.85 -5.68 6.85
CA ASP A 82 10.79 -6.69 7.36
C ASP A 82 11.50 -7.50 6.25
N GLY A 83 11.29 -7.14 4.98
CA GLY A 83 12.02 -7.67 3.83
C GLY A 83 11.45 -8.94 3.19
N ARG A 84 10.33 -9.48 3.68
CA ARG A 84 9.63 -10.62 3.07
C ARG A 84 8.86 -10.20 1.82
N SER A 85 8.71 -11.11 0.87
CA SER A 85 7.99 -10.86 -0.39
C SER A 85 6.71 -11.69 -0.47
N PHE A 86 5.63 -11.06 -0.95
CA PHE A 86 4.32 -11.69 -1.09
C PHE A 86 3.74 -11.40 -2.48
N GLY A 87 2.99 -12.37 -3.03
CA GLY A 87 2.03 -12.09 -4.08
C GLY A 87 0.73 -11.60 -3.43
N ALA A 88 0.20 -10.47 -3.89
CA ALA A 88 -1.01 -9.86 -3.36
C ALA A 88 -1.91 -9.36 -4.50
N THR A 89 -3.15 -9.03 -4.16
CA THR A 89 -4.10 -8.36 -5.08
C THR A 89 -4.31 -6.93 -4.57
N VAL A 90 -4.23 -5.93 -5.45
CA VAL A 90 -4.57 -4.55 -5.11
C VAL A 90 -6.07 -4.48 -4.81
N LEU A 91 -6.41 -4.02 -3.62
CA LEU A 91 -7.79 -3.88 -3.15
C LEU A 91 -8.30 -2.43 -3.25
N THR A 92 -7.38 -1.48 -3.35
CA THR A 92 -7.65 -0.04 -3.51
C THR A 92 -8.32 0.25 -4.85
N THR A 93 -9.42 1.00 -4.83
CA THR A 93 -10.11 1.46 -6.04
C THR A 93 -9.79 2.92 -6.36
N GLY A 94 -10.25 3.42 -7.50
CA GLY A 94 -10.10 4.84 -7.86
C GLY A 94 -10.75 5.79 -6.84
N ASP A 95 -11.89 5.41 -6.26
CA ASP A 95 -12.57 6.18 -5.22
C ASP A 95 -11.71 6.30 -3.94
N ASP A 96 -10.96 5.26 -3.60
CA ASP A 96 -10.06 5.27 -2.45
C ASP A 96 -8.84 6.20 -2.66
N LEU A 97 -8.52 6.53 -3.91
CA LEU A 97 -7.44 7.47 -4.28
C LEU A 97 -7.95 8.90 -4.53
N ALA A 98 -9.27 9.12 -4.51
CA ALA A 98 -9.87 10.40 -4.84
C ALA A 98 -9.63 11.46 -3.75
N ASP A 99 -9.42 11.04 -2.49
CA ASP A 99 -9.09 11.94 -1.38
C ASP A 99 -7.62 11.75 -0.94
N PRO A 100 -6.72 12.64 -1.41
CA PRO A 100 -5.31 12.55 -1.05
C PRO A 100 -5.07 12.91 0.43
N VAL A 101 -5.93 13.71 1.05
CA VAL A 101 -5.80 14.08 2.47
C VAL A 101 -6.07 12.87 3.36
N GLU A 102 -7.12 12.11 3.06
CA GLU A 102 -7.38 10.83 3.73
C GLU A 102 -6.25 9.84 3.50
N THR A 103 -5.76 9.72 2.28
CA THR A 103 -4.65 8.80 1.97
C THR A 103 -3.38 9.15 2.77
N ILE A 104 -2.99 10.43 2.83
CA ILE A 104 -1.84 10.89 3.63
C ILE A 104 -2.07 10.65 5.12
N ARG A 105 -3.29 10.90 5.62
CA ARG A 105 -3.67 10.65 7.02
C ARG A 105 -3.46 9.19 7.38
N TRP A 106 -3.92 8.26 6.55
CA TRP A 106 -3.78 6.83 6.81
C TRP A 106 -2.35 6.34 6.61
N ALA A 107 -1.62 6.87 5.62
CA ALA A 107 -0.19 6.60 5.46
C ALA A 107 0.61 6.98 6.72
N ARG A 108 0.25 8.09 7.39
CA ARG A 108 0.83 8.50 8.68
C ARG A 108 0.40 7.59 9.83
N TYR A 109 -0.89 7.25 9.91
CA TYR A 109 -1.43 6.37 10.95
C TYR A 109 -0.70 5.02 10.98
N TRP A 110 -0.46 4.44 9.80
CA TRP A 110 0.25 3.18 9.66
C TRP A 110 1.77 3.31 9.73
N GLU A 111 2.30 4.51 9.99
CA GLU A 111 3.75 4.75 10.04
C GLU A 111 4.46 4.19 8.80
N LEU A 112 3.90 4.45 7.61
CA LEU A 112 4.57 4.12 6.35
C LEU A 112 5.87 4.92 6.23
N SER A 113 6.73 4.53 5.29
CA SER A 113 8.03 5.19 5.07
C SER A 113 7.91 6.72 5.09
N PRO A 114 8.65 7.45 5.96
CA PRO A 114 8.56 8.90 6.04
C PRO A 114 8.83 9.58 4.70
N ALA A 115 9.78 9.04 3.91
CA ALA A 115 10.08 9.53 2.57
C ALA A 115 8.89 9.40 1.61
N TYR A 116 8.11 8.31 1.73
CA TYR A 116 6.90 8.11 0.95
C TYR A 116 5.80 9.10 1.35
N VAL A 117 5.57 9.30 2.65
CA VAL A 117 4.57 10.26 3.15
C VAL A 117 4.89 11.69 2.69
N VAL A 118 6.16 12.08 2.71
CA VAL A 118 6.62 13.38 2.19
C VAL A 118 6.36 13.49 0.70
N ALA A 119 6.77 12.48 -0.09
CA ALA A 119 6.55 12.47 -1.53
C ALA A 119 5.06 12.56 -1.89
N LEU A 120 4.20 11.82 -1.18
CA LEU A 120 2.75 11.84 -1.36
C LEU A 120 2.16 13.22 -1.05
N ALA A 121 2.56 13.84 0.07
CA ALA A 121 2.12 15.19 0.43
C ALA A 121 2.55 16.22 -0.62
N THR A 122 3.81 16.18 -1.06
CA THR A 122 4.33 17.07 -2.10
C THR A 122 3.58 16.91 -3.42
N ALA A 123 3.33 15.67 -3.86
CA ALA A 123 2.62 15.39 -5.11
C ALA A 123 1.19 15.95 -5.13
N HIS A 124 0.53 15.99 -3.98
CA HIS A 124 -0.85 16.51 -3.83
C HIS A 124 -0.92 17.98 -3.38
N GLY A 125 0.20 18.72 -3.45
CA GLY A 125 0.21 20.14 -3.10
C GLY A 125 -0.07 20.42 -1.62
N GLN A 126 0.08 19.42 -0.75
CA GLN A 126 0.01 19.59 0.69
C GLN A 126 1.42 19.91 1.20
N PRO A 127 1.68 21.13 1.72
CA PRO A 127 2.99 21.44 2.26
C PRO A 127 3.28 20.51 3.44
N GLY A 128 4.34 19.71 3.31
CA GLY A 128 4.96 19.07 4.46
C GLY A 128 5.45 20.17 5.39
N VAL A 129 5.04 20.11 6.65
CA VAL A 129 5.62 20.96 7.69
C VAL A 129 7.09 20.56 7.78
N ILE A 130 7.95 21.30 7.10
CA ILE A 130 9.36 21.37 7.42
C ILE A 130 9.40 22.16 8.72
N GLU A 131 9.43 21.47 9.87
CA GLU A 131 9.88 22.11 11.10
C GLU A 131 11.38 22.40 10.90
N GLU A 132 11.67 23.59 10.37
CA GLU A 132 13.00 24.16 10.42
C GLU A 132 13.35 24.47 11.88
N GLY A 133 14.46 23.89 12.34
CA GLY A 133 15.13 24.29 13.58
C GLY A 133 16.02 25.50 13.37
#